data_AF-A0A5C7MPT6-F1
#
_entry.id   AF-A0A5C7MPT6-F1
#
_cell.length_a   1.000
_cell.length_b   1.000
_cell.length_c   1.000
_cell.angle_alpha   90.00
_cell.angle_beta   90.00
_cell.angle_gamma   90.00
#
_symmetry.space_group_name_H-M   'P 1'
#
loop_
_entity.id
_entity.type
_entity.pdbx_description
1 polymer ?
#
loop_
_entity_poly.entity_id
_entity_poly.type
_entity_poly.pdbx_seq_one_letter_code
_entity_poly.pdbx_strand_id
1 'polypeptide(L)'
;MEPSSFGNPLSISCENCEAVNDSSKKFCPQCSFPIGGTEDEKRSFRLIVSSRKRLLESANEKIKSAKYIIIAISAIVFLTGLYQGFYGDDFVAMIVNLIISLVYLILLAWCTKNPFGAILTAFIIYATVIVINAFFEPASLFNGIIIKIFFIVAFIKGIQSAKEAQGYLMELEKFKSAPRAE
;
A
#
# COMPACT_ATOMS: atom_id res chain seq x y z
N MET A 1 58.98 -26.95 -11.12
CA MET A 1 57.69 -27.24 -11.76
C MET A 1 56.69 -26.24 -11.21
N GLU A 2 56.55 -25.13 -11.91
CA GLU A 2 55.34 -24.30 -11.97
C GLU A 2 54.92 -24.31 -13.45
N PRO A 3 53.66 -24.07 -13.86
CA PRO A 3 52.71 -23.14 -13.21
C PRO A 3 51.21 -23.51 -13.29
N SER A 4 50.40 -22.92 -12.42
CA SER A 4 49.01 -22.57 -12.76
C SER A 4 48.47 -21.49 -11.80
N SER A 5 49.00 -20.28 -11.93
CA SER A 5 48.28 -19.07 -11.56
C SER A 5 47.17 -18.85 -12.58
N PHE A 6 46.02 -19.49 -12.38
CA PHE A 6 44.79 -19.05 -13.00
C PHE A 6 44.51 -17.65 -12.46
N GLY A 7 44.79 -16.64 -13.28
CA GLY A 7 44.46 -15.25 -12.98
C GLY A 7 42.98 -15.17 -12.62
N ASN A 8 42.68 -14.70 -11.42
CA ASN A 8 41.32 -14.39 -11.03
C ASN A 8 40.73 -13.45 -12.10
N PRO A 9 39.55 -13.75 -12.66
CA PRO A 9 38.89 -12.81 -13.56
C PRO A 9 38.78 -11.45 -12.86
N LEU A 10 39.19 -10.38 -13.56
CA LEU A 10 39.11 -9.00 -13.08
C LEU A 10 37.74 -8.79 -12.42
N SER A 11 37.70 -8.70 -11.09
CA SER A 11 36.48 -8.57 -10.33
C SER A 11 36.21 -7.11 -10.01
N ILE A 12 34.96 -6.67 -10.13
CA ILE A 12 34.52 -5.29 -9.89
C ILE A 12 33.38 -5.28 -8.87
N SER A 13 33.47 -4.36 -7.90
CA SER A 13 32.38 -4.14 -6.94
C SER A 13 31.31 -3.24 -7.54
N CYS A 14 30.04 -3.59 -7.34
CA CYS A 14 28.91 -2.77 -7.78
C CYS A 14 28.77 -1.51 -6.91
N GLU A 15 28.82 -0.33 -7.52
CA GLU A 15 28.62 0.97 -6.85
C GLU A 15 27.23 1.19 -6.23
N ASN A 16 26.26 0.29 -6.46
CA ASN A 16 24.89 0.41 -5.98
C ASN A 16 24.53 -0.59 -4.89
N CYS A 17 25.00 -1.84 -4.96
CA CYS A 17 24.67 -2.88 -3.99
C CYS A 17 25.88 -3.61 -3.41
N GLU A 18 27.10 -3.18 -3.74
CA GLU A 18 28.38 -3.69 -3.22
C GLU A 18 28.66 -5.17 -3.54
N ALA A 19 27.85 -5.79 -4.40
CA ALA A 19 28.08 -7.15 -4.87
C ALA A 19 29.35 -7.21 -5.73
N VAL A 20 30.14 -8.28 -5.56
CA VAL A 20 31.31 -8.56 -6.40
C VAL A 20 30.86 -9.23 -7.69
N ASN A 21 31.24 -8.65 -8.83
CA ASN A 21 30.86 -9.13 -10.16
C ASN A 21 32.10 -9.33 -11.03
N ASP A 22 31.94 -10.10 -12.10
CA ASP A 22 32.92 -10.19 -13.17
C ASP A 22 32.92 -8.88 -13.99
N SER A 23 34.11 -8.31 -14.23
CA SER A 23 34.28 -7.05 -15.00
C SER A 23 33.81 -7.13 -16.46
N SER A 24 33.63 -8.33 -17.02
CA SER A 24 33.06 -8.52 -18.36
C SER A 24 31.54 -8.29 -18.41
N LYS A 25 30.86 -8.25 -17.27
CA LYS A 25 29.40 -8.09 -17.22
C LYS A 25 28.98 -6.63 -17.34
N LYS A 26 28.06 -6.34 -18.26
CA LYS A 26 27.48 -4.99 -18.42
C LYS A 26 26.57 -4.59 -17.24
N PHE A 27 25.84 -5.56 -16.67
CA PHE A 27 24.88 -5.35 -15.59
C PHE A 27 25.20 -6.22 -14.37
N CYS A 28 24.92 -5.70 -13.18
CA CYS A 28 25.04 -6.45 -11.93
C CYS A 28 23.87 -7.45 -11.82
N PRO A 29 24.11 -8.77 -11.70
CA PRO A 29 23.05 -9.76 -11.51
C PRO A 29 22.26 -9.56 -10.22
N GLN A 30 22.82 -8.93 -9.18
CA GLN A 30 22.11 -8.76 -7.90
C GLN A 30 21.16 -7.56 -7.88
N CYS A 31 21.48 -6.47 -8.59
CA CYS A 31 20.68 -5.24 -8.51
C CYS A 31 20.34 -4.60 -9.86
N SER A 32 20.65 -5.28 -10.97
CA SER A 32 20.48 -4.77 -12.35
C SER A 32 21.21 -3.47 -12.67
N PHE A 33 22.10 -2.99 -11.79
CA PHE A 33 22.85 -1.75 -12.01
C PHE A 33 23.85 -1.91 -13.18
N PRO A 34 23.95 -0.94 -14.11
CA PRO A 34 24.84 -1.02 -15.27
C PRO A 34 26.31 -0.74 -14.88
N ILE A 35 26.97 -1.71 -14.25
CA ILE A 35 28.37 -1.61 -13.79
C ILE A 35 29.38 -1.34 -14.92
N GLY A 36 29.14 -1.90 -16.11
CA GLY A 36 29.95 -1.67 -17.31
C GLY A 36 29.30 -0.70 -18.31
N GLY A 37 28.26 0.02 -17.87
CA GLY A 37 27.54 0.97 -18.71
C GLY A 37 28.16 2.36 -18.71
N THR A 38 27.67 3.21 -19.61
CA THR A 38 28.01 4.64 -19.67
C THR A 38 27.51 5.39 -18.43
N GLU A 39 28.09 6.56 -18.15
CA GLU A 39 27.60 7.43 -17.06
C GLU A 39 26.12 7.83 -17.24
N ASP A 40 25.65 7.96 -18.49
CA ASP A 40 24.25 8.21 -18.80
C ASP A 40 23.35 7.03 -18.45
N GLU A 41 23.77 5.78 -18.72
CA GLU A 41 23.06 4.57 -18.31
C GLU A 41 23.00 4.45 -16.77
N LYS A 42 24.13 4.70 -16.08
CA LYS A 42 24.19 4.70 -14.60
C LYS A 42 23.27 5.77 -14.01
N ARG A 43 23.29 6.98 -14.56
CA ARG A 43 22.42 8.10 -14.12
C ARG A 43 20.95 7.76 -14.34
N SER A 44 20.59 7.25 -15.51
CA SER A 44 19.22 6.87 -15.86
C SER A 44 18.67 5.82 -14.90
N PHE A 45 19.48 4.80 -14.57
CA PHE A 45 19.10 3.79 -13.58
C PHE A 45 18.78 4.41 -12.21
N ARG A 46 19.67 5.27 -11.68
CA ARG A 46 19.47 5.93 -10.37
C ARG A 46 18.22 6.82 -10.37
N LEU A 47 17.94 7.51 -11.48
CA LEU A 47 16.72 8.31 -11.64
C LEU A 47 15.46 7.45 -11.63
N ILE A 48 15.43 6.34 -12.37
CA ILE A 48 14.29 5.42 -12.40
C ILE A 48 14.02 4.86 -11.00
N VAL A 49 15.03 4.29 -10.32
CA VAL A 49 14.85 3.71 -8.99
C VAL A 49 14.38 4.75 -7.96
N SER A 50 14.99 5.95 -7.96
CA SER A 50 14.59 7.02 -7.04
C SER A 50 13.19 7.55 -7.31
N SER A 51 12.80 7.68 -8.59
CA SER A 51 11.44 8.10 -8.97
C SER A 51 10.38 7.09 -8.50
N ARG A 52 10.63 5.78 -8.68
CA ARG A 52 9.71 4.73 -8.23
C ARG A 52 9.59 4.68 -6.71
N LYS A 53 10.69 4.87 -5.97
CA LYS A 53 10.64 5.00 -4.51
C LYS A 53 9.78 6.17 -4.05
N ARG A 54 9.92 7.35 -4.69
CA ARG A 54 9.08 8.52 -4.39
C ARG A 54 7.60 8.29 -4.69
N LEU A 55 7.30 7.63 -5.82
CA LEU A 55 5.92 7.28 -6.17
C LEU A 55 5.31 6.29 -5.18
N LEU A 56 6.08 5.29 -4.74
CA LEU A 56 5.66 4.35 -3.70
C LEU A 56 5.40 5.07 -2.37
N GLU A 57 6.25 6.01 -1.98
CA GLU A 57 6.08 6.81 -0.77
C GLU A 57 4.80 7.65 -0.82
N SER A 58 4.57 8.37 -1.94
CA SER A 58 3.34 9.14 -2.15
C SER A 58 2.08 8.26 -2.16
N ALA A 59 2.16 7.05 -2.75
CA ALA A 59 1.06 6.09 -2.70
C ALA A 59 0.78 5.63 -1.26
N ASN A 60 1.82 5.38 -0.46
CA ASN A 60 1.70 5.02 0.94
C ASN A 60 1.08 6.13 1.80
N GLU A 61 1.32 7.40 1.50
CA GLU A 61 0.65 8.51 2.19
C GLU A 61 -0.87 8.50 1.98
N LYS A 62 -1.33 8.24 0.75
CA LYS A 62 -2.76 8.13 0.44
C LYS A 62 -3.39 6.89 1.09
N ILE A 63 -2.65 5.78 1.18
CA ILE A 63 -3.06 4.60 1.95
C ILE A 63 -3.21 4.94 3.43
N LYS A 64 -2.26 5.69 4.02
CA LYS A 64 -2.38 6.16 5.42
C LYS A 64 -3.63 7.02 5.62
N SER A 65 -3.92 7.93 4.70
CA SER A 65 -5.15 8.73 4.73
C SER A 65 -6.40 7.84 4.77
N ALA A 66 -6.49 6.81 3.94
CA ALA A 66 -7.61 5.86 3.97
C ALA A 66 -7.71 5.07 5.29
N LYS A 67 -6.58 4.72 5.91
CA LYS A 67 -6.57 4.10 7.25
C LYS A 67 -7.15 5.03 8.31
N TYR A 68 -6.84 6.33 8.26
CA TYR A 68 -7.45 7.30 9.17
C TYR A 68 -8.96 7.40 8.98
N ILE A 69 -9.47 7.25 7.76
CA ILE A 69 -10.91 7.19 7.51
C ILE A 69 -11.54 5.92 8.12
N ILE A 70 -10.89 4.76 7.99
CA ILE A 70 -11.36 3.53 8.64
C ILE A 70 -11.43 3.71 10.16
N ILE A 71 -10.42 4.33 10.77
CA ILE A 71 -10.42 4.66 12.20
C ILE A 71 -11.57 5.61 12.55
N ALA A 72 -11.76 6.67 11.77
CA ALA A 72 -12.83 7.64 12.00
C ALA A 72 -14.21 7.00 11.92
N ILE A 73 -14.46 6.15 10.92
CA ILE A 73 -15.72 5.41 10.78
C ILE A 73 -15.92 4.45 11.94
N SER A 74 -14.89 3.67 12.32
CA SER A 74 -14.97 2.77 13.47
C SER A 74 -15.34 3.53 14.75
N ALA A 75 -14.71 4.68 15.01
CA ALA A 75 -15.01 5.52 16.16
C ALA A 75 -16.45 6.06 16.12
N ILE A 76 -16.90 6.59 14.96
CA ILE A 76 -18.26 7.12 14.79
C ILE A 76 -19.30 6.02 15.01
N VAL A 77 -19.11 4.85 14.39
CA VAL A 77 -20.03 3.71 14.52
C VAL A 77 -20.07 3.22 15.97
N PHE A 78 -18.92 3.11 16.63
CA PHE A 78 -18.83 2.73 18.04
C PHE A 78 -19.60 3.71 18.93
N LEU A 79 -19.34 5.02 18.81
CA LEU A 79 -20.01 6.04 19.61
C LEU A 79 -21.52 6.09 19.35
N THR A 80 -21.93 5.91 18.09
CA THR A 80 -23.34 5.84 17.70
C THR A 80 -24.03 4.63 18.34
N GLY A 81 -23.37 3.47 18.33
CA GLY A 81 -23.86 2.26 18.99
C GLY A 81 -24.04 2.46 20.49
N LEU A 82 -23.04 3.05 21.18
CA LEU A 82 -23.15 3.35 22.61
C LEU A 82 -24.30 4.33 22.90
N TYR A 83 -24.44 5.38 22.08
CA TYR A 83 -25.52 6.35 22.24
C TYR A 83 -26.90 5.68 22.10
N GLN A 84 -27.09 4.86 21.07
CA GLN A 84 -28.36 4.14 20.84
C GLN A 84 -28.70 3.16 21.97
N GLY A 85 -27.70 2.44 22.49
CA GLY A 85 -27.93 1.50 23.59
C GLY A 85 -28.25 2.19 24.93
N PHE A 86 -27.48 3.21 25.31
CA PHE A 86 -27.64 3.85 26.63
C PHE A 86 -28.71 4.93 26.68
N TYR A 87 -28.99 5.63 25.58
CA TYR A 87 -29.99 6.72 25.55
C TYR A 87 -31.26 6.34 24.77
N GLY A 88 -31.17 5.42 23.81
CA GLY A 88 -32.30 5.00 22.99
C GLY A 88 -32.96 3.70 23.43
N ASP A 89 -32.43 3.03 24.46
CA ASP A 89 -32.80 1.67 24.89
C ASP A 89 -32.79 0.62 23.75
N ASP A 90 -32.05 0.89 22.66
CA ASP A 90 -31.93 0.01 21.51
C ASP A 90 -30.65 -0.84 21.62
N PHE A 91 -30.73 -1.86 22.47
CA PHE A 91 -29.62 -2.80 22.70
C PHE A 91 -29.26 -3.59 21.43
N VAL A 92 -30.23 -3.83 20.54
CA VAL A 92 -29.99 -4.57 19.28
C VAL A 92 -29.12 -3.73 18.35
N ALA A 93 -29.48 -2.45 18.14
CA ALA A 93 -28.68 -1.54 17.33
C ALA A 93 -27.30 -1.28 17.94
N MET A 94 -27.19 -1.22 19.27
CA MET A 94 -25.89 -1.13 19.96
C MET A 94 -24.99 -2.33 19.60
N ILE A 95 -25.47 -3.56 19.77
CA ILE A 95 -24.68 -4.77 19.50
C ILE A 95 -24.24 -4.81 18.04
N VAL A 96 -25.15 -4.51 17.10
CA VAL A 96 -24.83 -4.47 15.66
C VAL A 96 -23.74 -3.45 15.37
N ASN A 97 -23.84 -2.23 15.89
CA ASN A 97 -22.83 -1.20 15.71
C ASN A 97 -21.48 -1.57 16.35
N LEU A 98 -21.47 -2.21 17.51
CA LEU A 98 -20.24 -2.71 18.14
C LEU A 98 -19.55 -3.76 17.27
N ILE A 99 -20.31 -4.68 16.68
CA ILE A 99 -19.78 -5.67 15.74
C ILE A 99 -19.21 -4.99 14.49
N ILE A 100 -19.94 -4.05 13.89
CA ILE A 100 -19.47 -3.31 12.70
C ILE A 100 -18.18 -2.53 13.02
N SER A 101 -18.11 -1.87 14.18
CA SER A 101 -16.89 -1.18 14.63
C SER A 101 -15.72 -2.15 14.76
N LEU A 102 -15.94 -3.32 15.37
CA LEU A 102 -14.91 -4.34 15.50
C LEU A 102 -14.43 -4.86 14.14
N VAL A 103 -15.33 -5.04 13.17
CA VAL A 103 -14.98 -5.40 11.79
C VAL A 103 -14.07 -4.34 11.16
N TYR A 104 -14.37 -3.05 11.31
CA TYR A 104 -13.49 -1.98 10.81
C TYR A 104 -12.11 -1.99 11.47
N LEU A 105 -12.00 -2.29 12.77
CA LEU A 105 -10.71 -2.43 13.46
C LEU A 105 -9.91 -3.64 12.94
N ILE A 106 -10.57 -4.76 12.68
CA ILE A 106 -9.93 -5.94 12.05
C ILE A 106 -9.41 -5.58 10.66
N LEU A 107 -10.22 -4.88 9.85
CA LEU A 107 -9.79 -4.41 8.52
C LEU A 107 -8.62 -3.43 8.61
N LEU A 108 -8.59 -2.54 9.61
CA LEU A 108 -7.48 -1.62 9.85
C LEU A 108 -6.17 -2.37 10.13
N ALA A 109 -6.23 -3.41 10.95
CA ALA A 109 -5.08 -4.28 11.23
C ALA A 109 -4.65 -5.03 9.95
N TRP A 110 -5.60 -5.57 9.19
CA TRP A 110 -5.34 -6.30 7.95
C TRP A 110 -4.74 -5.42 6.84
N CYS A 111 -5.05 -4.12 6.86
CA CYS A 111 -4.52 -3.13 5.92
C CYS A 111 -2.98 -3.04 5.93
N THR A 112 -2.29 -3.51 6.98
CA THR A 112 -0.83 -3.58 7.01
C THR A 112 -0.24 -4.64 6.07
N LYS A 113 -0.99 -5.72 5.83
CA LYS A 113 -0.58 -6.84 4.97
C LYS A 113 -1.15 -6.72 3.56
N ASN A 114 -2.40 -6.29 3.44
CA ASN A 114 -3.06 -6.13 2.14
C ASN A 114 -3.89 -4.83 2.13
N PRO A 115 -3.25 -3.68 1.84
CA PRO A 115 -3.94 -2.39 1.84
C PRO A 115 -5.11 -2.33 0.87
N PHE A 116 -4.94 -2.87 -0.34
CA PHE A 116 -5.96 -2.85 -1.38
C PHE A 116 -7.22 -3.59 -0.95
N GLY A 117 -7.09 -4.85 -0.53
CA GLY A 117 -8.22 -5.66 -0.09
C GLY A 117 -8.92 -5.09 1.13
N ALA A 118 -8.16 -4.60 2.12
CA ALA A 118 -8.74 -4.05 3.34
C ALA A 118 -9.53 -2.75 3.09
N ILE A 119 -8.94 -1.80 2.33
CA ILE A 119 -9.61 -0.52 2.03
C ILE A 119 -10.84 -0.75 1.15
N LEU A 120 -10.75 -1.62 0.15
CA LEU A 120 -11.88 -1.97 -0.71
C LEU A 120 -13.03 -2.60 0.09
N THR A 121 -12.72 -3.55 0.98
CA THR A 121 -13.73 -4.19 1.82
C THR A 121 -14.38 -3.19 2.78
N ALA A 122 -13.58 -2.33 3.41
CA ALA A 122 -14.10 -1.27 4.27
C ALA A 122 -15.02 -0.30 3.53
N PHE A 123 -14.67 0.04 2.28
CA PHE A 123 -15.49 0.88 1.42
C PHE A 123 -16.81 0.21 1.03
N ILE A 124 -16.79 -1.08 0.68
CA ILE A 124 -18.01 -1.84 0.35
C ILE A 124 -18.94 -1.89 1.56
N ILE A 125 -18.44 -2.20 2.75
CA ILE A 125 -19.25 -2.21 3.99
C ILE A 125 -19.85 -0.82 4.22
N TYR A 126 -19.04 0.24 4.06
CA TYR A 126 -19.51 1.61 4.25
C TYR A 126 -20.63 1.99 3.27
N ALA A 127 -20.46 1.66 1.98
CA ALA A 127 -21.47 1.90 0.96
C ALA A 127 -22.75 1.11 1.23
N THR A 128 -22.63 -0.16 1.65
CA THR A 128 -23.78 -1.01 2.02
C THR A 128 -24.56 -0.41 3.19
N VAL A 129 -23.88 0.07 4.23
CA VAL A 129 -24.54 0.73 5.37
C VAL A 129 -25.30 1.98 4.93
N ILE A 130 -24.71 2.82 4.06
CA ILE A 130 -25.40 3.99 3.50
C ILE A 130 -26.67 3.58 2.74
N VAL A 131 -26.57 2.56 1.88
CA VAL A 131 -27.69 2.09 1.07
C VAL A 131 -28.81 1.54 1.96
N ILE A 132 -28.48 0.73 2.95
CA ILE A 132 -29.44 0.20 3.93
C ILE A 132 -30.15 1.35 4.66
N ASN A 133 -29.41 2.32 5.18
CA ASN A 133 -29.98 3.47 5.87
C ASN A 133 -30.88 4.32 4.97
N ALA A 134 -30.56 4.43 3.68
CA ALA A 134 -31.39 5.13 2.71
C ALA A 134 -32.76 4.47 2.49
N PHE A 135 -32.84 3.14 2.60
CA PHE A 135 -34.10 2.41 2.50
C PHE A 135 -35.00 2.62 3.73
N PHE A 136 -34.42 2.68 4.93
CA PHE A 136 -35.17 2.88 6.17
C PHE A 136 -35.55 4.35 6.39
N GLU A 137 -34.63 5.27 6.13
CA GLU A 137 -34.84 6.70 6.34
C GLU A 137 -34.18 7.50 5.19
N PRO A 138 -34.92 7.82 4.11
CA PRO A 138 -34.36 8.52 2.95
C PRO A 138 -33.77 9.89 3.28
N ALA A 139 -34.31 10.58 4.30
CA ALA A 139 -33.79 11.85 4.78
C ALA A 139 -32.35 11.73 5.31
N SER A 140 -31.95 10.55 5.77
CA SER A 140 -30.58 10.29 6.23
C SER A 140 -29.54 10.50 5.14
N LEU A 141 -29.90 10.38 3.85
CA LEU A 141 -28.98 10.60 2.73
C LEU A 141 -28.41 12.02 2.69
N PHE A 142 -29.27 13.01 2.93
CA PHE A 142 -28.92 14.44 2.89
C PHE A 142 -28.20 14.87 4.16
N ASN A 143 -28.51 14.25 5.30
CA ASN A 143 -27.81 14.51 6.56
C ASN A 143 -26.34 14.06 6.49
N GLY A 144 -25.44 15.00 6.78
CA GLY A 144 -24.00 14.76 6.76
C GLY A 144 -23.43 14.42 5.38
N ILE A 145 -24.11 14.80 4.29
CA ILE A 145 -23.71 14.47 2.91
C ILE A 145 -22.26 14.89 2.59
N ILE A 146 -21.82 16.04 3.11
CA ILE A 146 -20.45 16.54 2.95
C ILE A 146 -19.42 15.54 3.50
N ILE A 147 -19.67 14.99 4.69
CA ILE A 147 -18.78 14.01 5.34
C ILE A 147 -18.78 12.71 4.56
N LYS A 148 -19.95 12.27 4.07
CA LYS A 148 -20.07 11.04 3.26
C LYS A 148 -19.28 11.15 1.95
N ILE A 149 -19.42 12.26 1.24
CA ILE A 149 -18.66 12.53 0.01
C ILE A 149 -17.16 12.55 0.32
N PHE A 150 -16.75 13.20 1.41
CA PHE A 150 -15.35 13.21 1.85
C PHE A 150 -14.80 11.79 2.08
N PHE A 151 -15.54 10.93 2.79
CA PHE A 151 -15.15 9.53 3.00
C PHE A 151 -15.07 8.75 1.70
N ILE A 152 -16.06 8.89 0.81
CA ILE A 152 -16.06 8.22 -0.51
C ILE A 152 -14.83 8.62 -1.32
N VAL A 153 -14.54 9.93 -1.43
CA VAL A 153 -13.37 10.42 -2.18
C VAL A 153 -12.07 9.91 -1.57
N ALA A 154 -11.96 9.89 -0.25
CA ALA A 154 -10.78 9.38 0.45
C ALA A 154 -10.60 7.86 0.22
N PHE A 155 -11.68 7.08 0.26
CA PHE A 155 -11.65 5.65 -0.07
C PHE A 155 -11.20 5.40 -1.50
N ILE A 156 -11.79 6.09 -2.49
CA ILE A 156 -11.43 5.93 -3.90
C ILE A 156 -9.94 6.21 -4.11
N LYS A 157 -9.44 7.34 -3.56
CA LYS A 157 -8.01 7.68 -3.63
C LYS A 157 -7.14 6.63 -2.93
N GLY A 158 -7.57 6.12 -1.78
CA GLY A 158 -6.89 5.06 -1.05
C GLY A 158 -6.77 3.77 -1.86
N ILE A 159 -7.86 3.33 -2.49
CA ILE A 159 -7.91 2.10 -3.30
C ILE A 159 -7.00 2.21 -4.53
N GLN A 160 -7.08 3.32 -5.27
CA GLN A 160 -6.22 3.56 -6.43
C GLN A 160 -4.74 3.54 -6.04
N SER A 161 -4.40 4.21 -4.94
CA SER A 161 -3.02 4.28 -4.45
C SER A 161 -2.51 2.95 -3.93
N ALA A 162 -3.37 2.15 -3.29
CA ALA A 162 -3.03 0.79 -2.86
C ALA A 162 -2.70 -0.12 -4.05
N LYS A 163 -3.44 0.02 -5.16
CA LYS A 163 -3.15 -0.71 -6.41
C LYS A 163 -1.83 -0.25 -7.04
N GLU A 164 -1.59 1.06 -7.12
CA GLU A 164 -0.34 1.61 -7.67
C GLU A 164 0.89 1.20 -6.83
N ALA A 165 0.78 1.23 -5.50
CA ALA A 165 1.85 0.83 -4.59
C ALA A 165 2.30 -0.62 -4.83
N GLN A 166 1.37 -1.54 -5.11
CA GLN A 166 1.70 -2.91 -5.48
C GLN A 166 2.51 -2.97 -6.78
N GLY A 167 2.13 -2.18 -7.78
CA GLY A 167 2.88 -2.07 -9.04
C GLY A 167 4.30 -1.56 -8.84
N TYR A 168 4.47 -0.47 -8.07
CA TYR A 168 5.80 0.09 -7.78
C TYR A 168 6.67 -0.87 -6.98
N LEU A 169 6.09 -1.61 -6.03
CA LEU A 169 6.83 -2.64 -5.28
C LEU A 169 7.33 -3.75 -6.20
N MET A 170 6.49 -4.24 -7.11
CA MET A 170 6.89 -5.26 -8.09
C MET A 170 7.99 -4.75 -9.02
N GLU A 171 7.92 -3.50 -9.49
CA GLU A 171 9.00 -2.90 -10.30
C GLU A 171 10.31 -2.76 -9.52
N LEU A 172 10.24 -2.32 -8.26
CA LEU A 172 11.40 -2.23 -7.38
C LEU A 172 12.01 -3.60 -7.06
N GLU A 173 11.16 -4.63 -6.93
CA GLU A 173 11.60 -6.00 -6.72
C GLU A 173 12.35 -6.53 -7.93
N LYS A 174 11.91 -6.26 -9.17
CA LYS A 174 12.65 -6.62 -10.40
C LYS A 174 14.07 -6.06 -10.42
N PHE A 175 14.27 -4.85 -9.89
CA PHE A 175 15.61 -4.30 -9.76
C PHE A 175 16.46 -5.03 -8.72
N LYS A 176 15.87 -5.73 -7.75
CA LYS A 176 16.58 -6.52 -6.71
C LYS A 176 16.72 -8.01 -7.06
N SER A 177 15.91 -8.53 -7.98
CA SER A 177 15.74 -9.98 -8.21
C SER A 177 16.11 -10.48 -9.61
N ALA A 178 16.92 -9.73 -10.38
CA ALA A 178 17.41 -10.26 -11.66
C ALA A 178 18.07 -11.64 -11.43
N PRO A 179 17.70 -12.67 -12.21
CA PRO A 179 18.12 -14.03 -11.92
C PRO A 179 19.64 -14.15 -12.01
N ARG A 180 20.22 -14.92 -11.08
CA ARG A 180 21.56 -15.49 -11.24
C ARG A 180 21.53 -16.20 -12.60
N ALA A 181 22.25 -15.68 -13.58
CA ALA A 181 22.57 -16.45 -14.76
C ALA A 181 23.47 -17.59 -14.26
N GLU A 182 22.87 -18.76 -14.06
CA GLU A 182 23.57 -20.05 -13.95
C GLU A 182 24.37 -20.32 -15.22
#